data_AF-A0A6A6IMB9-F1
#
_entry.id   AF-A0A6A6IMB9-F1
#
_cell.length_a   1.000
_cell.length_b   1.000
_cell.length_c   1.000
_cell.angle_alpha   90.00
_cell.angle_beta   90.00
_cell.angle_gamma   90.00
#
_symmetry.space_group_name_H-M   'P 1'
#
loop_
_entity.id
_entity.type
_entity.pdbx_description
1 polymer ?
#
loop_
_entity_poly.entity_id
_entity_poly.type
_entity_poly.pdbx_seq_one_letter_code
_entity_poly.pdbx_strand_id
1 'polypeptide(L)'
;MAVFSSFLAPFHLFAYSTLLGTQLYQTFVMVKIAHRALPRDAFTTLQKRVFPAYFRSQSLLLALVAVTLPPHGPMSLAREKADWISFLVAGVTAALNLVVFGPRTSRIMMVRKYQEKIDAQTPVDGFVGDEMKKLNRAFSWNHAMCMHLNLITIGATLWYGWTLASRLRFDAE
;
A
#
# COMPACT_ATOMS: atom_id res chain seq x y z
N MET A 1 -19.14 25.17 -15.82
CA MET A 1 -17.74 24.84 -15.44
C MET A 1 -17.42 25.21 -13.99
N ALA A 2 -17.88 26.36 -13.46
CA ALA A 2 -17.64 26.76 -12.07
C ALA A 2 -18.19 25.77 -11.01
N VAL A 3 -19.42 25.27 -11.19
CA VAL A 3 -20.06 24.32 -10.25
C VAL A 3 -19.29 23.01 -10.11
N PHE A 4 -18.77 22.45 -11.21
CA PHE A 4 -17.95 21.23 -11.17
C PHE A 4 -16.64 21.44 -10.39
N SER A 5 -16.01 22.61 -10.54
CA SER A 5 -14.78 22.96 -9.81
C SER A 5 -15.04 23.13 -8.30
N SER A 6 -16.21 23.61 -7.89
CA SER A 6 -16.57 23.80 -6.47
C SER A 6 -16.71 22.47 -5.71
N PHE A 7 -17.10 21.39 -6.37
CA PHE A 7 -17.19 20.05 -5.74
C PHE A 7 -15.90 19.23 -5.89
N LEU A 8 -15.10 19.48 -6.95
CA LEU A 8 -13.89 18.70 -7.22
C LEU A 8 -12.84 18.87 -6.12
N ALA A 9 -12.61 20.10 -5.66
CA ALA A 9 -11.57 20.39 -4.68
C ALA A 9 -11.85 19.76 -3.29
N PRO A 10 -13.06 19.88 -2.70
CA PRO A 10 -13.40 19.16 -1.47
C PRO A 10 -13.32 17.63 -1.64
N PHE A 11 -13.79 17.10 -2.76
CA PHE A 11 -13.73 15.66 -3.03
C PHE A 11 -12.28 15.17 -3.16
N HIS A 12 -11.43 15.92 -3.86
CA HIS A 12 -10.00 15.64 -3.96
C HIS A 12 -9.33 15.60 -2.59
N LEU A 13 -9.64 16.58 -1.74
CA LEU A 13 -9.11 16.64 -0.37
C LEU A 13 -9.55 15.44 0.46
N PHE A 14 -10.82 15.03 0.38
CA PHE A 14 -11.29 13.83 1.07
C PHE A 14 -10.66 12.54 0.54
N ALA A 15 -10.55 12.39 -0.79
CA ALA A 15 -9.89 11.24 -1.40
C ALA A 15 -8.42 11.15 -0.99
N TYR A 16 -7.70 12.28 -1.01
CA TYR A 16 -6.31 12.39 -0.60
C TYR A 16 -6.12 12.07 0.89
N SER A 17 -6.97 12.66 1.74
CA SER A 17 -6.92 12.44 3.19
C SER A 17 -7.21 10.98 3.53
N THR A 18 -8.17 10.37 2.85
CA THR A 18 -8.51 8.94 3.00
C THR A 18 -7.36 8.05 2.53
N LEU A 19 -6.72 8.38 1.40
CA LEU A 19 -5.53 7.66 0.91
C LEU A 19 -4.41 7.69 1.93
N LEU A 20 -3.99 8.89 2.36
CA LEU A 20 -2.88 9.06 3.29
C LEU A 20 -3.20 8.40 4.64
N GLY A 21 -4.40 8.63 5.18
CA GLY A 21 -4.86 8.03 6.43
C GLY A 21 -4.86 6.51 6.38
N THR A 22 -5.37 5.91 5.30
CA THR A 22 -5.37 4.45 5.10
C THR A 22 -3.95 3.90 5.07
N GLN A 23 -3.03 4.55 4.35
CA GLN A 23 -1.64 4.10 4.24
C GLN A 23 -0.92 4.15 5.59
N LEU A 24 -1.01 5.28 6.30
CA LEU A 24 -0.33 5.48 7.58
C LEU A 24 -0.91 4.56 8.66
N TYR A 25 -2.24 4.50 8.78
CA TYR A 25 -2.89 3.66 9.78
C TYR A 25 -2.62 2.18 9.54
N GLN A 26 -2.78 1.70 8.30
CA GLN A 26 -2.56 0.29 8.00
C GLN A 26 -1.11 -0.11 8.25
N THR A 27 -0.15 0.67 7.75
CA THR A 27 1.28 0.32 7.75
C THR A 27 1.89 0.40 9.14
N PHE A 28 1.64 1.50 9.88
CA PHE A 28 2.35 1.79 11.12
C PHE A 28 1.58 1.39 12.38
N VAL A 29 0.24 1.34 12.33
CA VAL A 29 -0.61 1.10 13.50
C VAL A 29 -1.22 -0.30 13.44
N MET A 30 -2.08 -0.57 12.46
CA MET A 30 -2.89 -1.79 12.38
C MET A 30 -2.01 -3.05 12.35
N VAL A 31 -1.03 -3.12 11.43
CA VAL A 31 -0.16 -4.30 11.30
C VAL A 31 0.64 -4.56 12.58
N LYS A 32 1.13 -3.51 13.24
CA LYS A 32 1.92 -3.63 14.47
C LYS A 32 1.08 -4.13 15.64
N ILE A 33 -0.12 -3.58 15.81
CA ILE A 33 -1.07 -4.02 16.84
C ILE A 33 -1.46 -5.48 16.59
N ALA A 34 -1.86 -5.83 15.36
CA ALA A 34 -2.26 -7.18 15.01
C ALA A 34 -1.13 -8.20 15.21
N HIS A 35 0.11 -7.85 14.86
CA HIS A 35 1.26 -8.73 15.07
C HIS A 35 1.50 -9.03 16.55
N ARG A 36 1.34 -8.02 17.42
CA ARG A 36 1.54 -8.19 18.87
C ARG A 36 0.38 -8.89 19.56
N ALA A 37 -0.85 -8.66 19.10
CA ALA A 37 -2.05 -9.15 19.75
C ALA A 37 -2.46 -10.56 19.32
N LEU A 38 -2.07 -11.00 18.11
CA LEU A 38 -2.54 -12.26 17.54
C LEU A 38 -1.45 -13.34 17.51
N PRO A 39 -1.79 -14.62 17.77
CA PRO A 39 -0.93 -15.74 17.42
C PRO A 39 -0.55 -15.70 15.93
N ARG A 40 0.64 -16.21 15.60
CA ARG A 40 1.20 -16.20 14.22
C ARG A 40 0.21 -16.68 13.16
N ASP A 41 -0.55 -17.72 13.47
CA ASP A 41 -1.53 -18.32 12.58
C ASP A 41 -2.75 -17.42 12.32
N ALA A 42 -3.27 -16.79 13.37
CA ALA A 42 -4.37 -15.83 13.29
C ALA A 42 -3.92 -14.56 12.55
N PHE A 43 -2.73 -14.04 12.87
CA PHE A 43 -2.12 -12.92 12.16
C PHE A 43 -1.97 -13.20 10.67
N THR A 44 -1.40 -14.36 10.31
CA THR A 44 -1.22 -14.76 8.90
C THR A 44 -2.56 -14.85 8.16
N THR A 45 -3.59 -15.37 8.84
CA THR A 45 -4.94 -15.48 8.27
C THR A 45 -5.57 -14.11 8.04
N LEU A 46 -5.40 -13.18 8.98
CA LEU A 46 -5.85 -11.79 8.85
C LEU A 46 -5.11 -11.08 7.70
N GLN A 47 -3.78 -11.18 7.65
CA GLN A 47 -2.97 -10.53 6.62
C GLN A 47 -3.32 -11.01 5.21
N LYS A 48 -3.67 -12.30 5.02
CA LYS A 48 -4.15 -12.83 3.72
C LYS A 48 -5.39 -12.11 3.20
N ARG A 49 -6.24 -11.58 4.08
CA ARG A 49 -7.44 -10.81 3.70
C ARG A 49 -7.14 -9.32 3.60
N VAL A 50 -6.37 -8.79 4.54
CA VAL A 50 -6.11 -7.36 4.65
C VAL A 50 -5.16 -6.85 3.57
N PHE A 51 -4.08 -7.57 3.24
CA PHE A 51 -3.12 -7.12 2.23
C PHE A 51 -3.75 -6.89 0.84
N PRO A 52 -4.53 -7.83 0.27
CA PRO A 52 -5.18 -7.59 -1.02
C PRO A 52 -6.19 -6.44 -0.96
N ALA A 53 -6.96 -6.32 0.12
CA ALA A 53 -7.91 -5.23 0.30
C ALA A 53 -7.19 -3.88 0.36
N TYR A 54 -6.11 -3.80 1.15
CA TYR A 54 -5.30 -2.60 1.29
C TYR A 54 -4.70 -2.13 -0.05
N PHE A 55 -4.03 -3.02 -0.80
CA PHE A 55 -3.42 -2.61 -2.08
C PHE A 55 -4.47 -2.19 -3.10
N ARG A 56 -5.63 -2.85 -3.14
CA ARG A 56 -6.74 -2.44 -4.01
C ARG A 56 -7.27 -1.07 -3.63
N SER A 57 -7.51 -0.84 -2.35
CA SER A 57 -7.98 0.45 -1.84
C SER A 57 -6.95 1.55 -2.08
N GLN A 58 -5.66 1.29 -1.86
CA GLN A 58 -4.57 2.22 -2.11
C GLN A 58 -4.53 2.62 -3.60
N SER A 59 -4.56 1.65 -4.52
CA SER A 59 -4.56 1.94 -5.96
C SER A 59 -5.83 2.68 -6.41
N LEU A 60 -7.00 2.29 -5.90
CA LEU A 60 -8.27 2.96 -6.21
C LEU A 60 -8.26 4.41 -5.72
N LEU A 61 -7.90 4.64 -4.46
CA LEU A 61 -7.84 5.98 -3.87
C LEU A 61 -6.79 6.83 -4.59
N LEU A 62 -5.63 6.27 -4.95
CA LEU A 62 -4.62 6.99 -5.73
C LEU A 62 -5.16 7.43 -7.10
N ALA A 63 -5.90 6.55 -7.79
CA ALA A 63 -6.54 6.90 -9.06
C ALA A 63 -7.62 7.97 -8.88
N LEU A 64 -8.42 7.89 -7.81
CA LEU A 64 -9.43 8.92 -7.48
C LEU A 64 -8.78 10.28 -7.24
N VAL A 65 -7.68 10.34 -6.50
CA VAL A 65 -6.94 11.58 -6.27
C VAL A 65 -6.42 12.14 -7.60
N ALA A 66 -5.85 11.30 -8.48
CA ALA A 66 -5.35 11.74 -9.78
C ALA A 66 -6.47 12.30 -10.70
N VAL A 67 -7.64 11.66 -10.73
CA VAL A 67 -8.78 12.08 -11.57
C VAL A 67 -9.43 13.37 -11.05
N THR A 68 -9.39 13.58 -9.73
CA THR A 68 -10.08 14.70 -9.07
C THR A 68 -9.19 15.93 -8.91
N LEU A 69 -7.99 15.92 -9.48
CA LEU A 69 -7.03 17.02 -9.35
C LEU A 69 -7.61 18.34 -9.91
N PRO A 70 -7.77 19.41 -9.13
CA PRO A 70 -8.27 20.68 -9.64
C PRO A 70 -7.26 21.38 -10.57
N PRO A 71 -7.67 22.30 -11.48
CA PRO A 71 -9.04 22.59 -11.90
C PRO A 71 -9.57 21.73 -13.07
N HIS A 72 -8.72 20.97 -13.76
CA HIS A 72 -9.06 20.23 -15.00
C HIS A 72 -8.83 18.71 -14.92
N GLY A 73 -8.80 18.13 -13.71
CA GLY A 73 -8.54 16.70 -13.51
C GLY A 73 -7.10 16.32 -13.89
N PRO A 74 -6.88 15.16 -14.54
CA PRO A 74 -5.54 14.65 -14.84
C PRO A 74 -4.73 15.57 -15.78
N MET A 75 -5.39 16.45 -16.53
CA MET A 75 -4.71 17.44 -17.37
C MET A 75 -3.94 18.50 -16.55
N SER A 76 -4.30 18.67 -15.28
CA SER A 76 -3.54 19.50 -14.33
C SER A 76 -2.21 18.86 -13.92
N LEU A 77 -2.10 17.51 -13.93
CA LEU A 77 -0.85 16.81 -13.57
C LEU A 77 0.29 17.16 -14.54
N ALA A 78 -0.03 17.34 -15.82
CA ALA A 78 0.97 17.65 -16.85
C ALA A 78 1.57 19.06 -16.71
N ARG A 79 0.94 19.94 -15.94
CA ARG A 79 1.41 21.33 -15.75
C ARG A 79 2.47 21.43 -14.65
N GLU A 80 2.41 20.55 -13.66
CA GLU A 80 3.22 20.60 -12.45
C GLU A 80 4.13 19.37 -12.35
N LYS A 81 5.42 19.54 -12.70
CA LYS A 81 6.38 18.43 -12.74
C LYS A 81 6.47 17.66 -11.41
N ALA A 82 6.39 18.37 -10.29
CA ALA A 82 6.47 17.77 -8.96
C ALA A 82 5.29 16.81 -8.69
N ASP A 83 4.08 17.21 -9.05
CA ASP A 83 2.89 16.38 -8.84
C ASP A 83 2.92 15.17 -9.76
N TRP A 84 3.21 15.36 -11.06
CA TRP A 84 3.35 14.26 -12.01
C TRP A 84 4.34 13.20 -11.54
N ILE A 85 5.51 13.62 -11.03
CA ILE A 85 6.53 12.70 -10.53
C ILE A 85 6.01 11.93 -9.30
N SER A 86 5.37 12.61 -8.34
CA SER A 86 4.78 11.94 -7.17
C SER A 86 3.74 10.91 -7.55
N PHE A 87 2.81 11.23 -8.46
CA PHE A 87 1.80 10.27 -8.92
C PHE A 87 2.39 9.12 -9.71
N LEU A 88 3.41 9.37 -10.55
CA LEU A 88 4.10 8.32 -11.29
C LEU A 88 4.80 7.36 -10.33
N VAL A 89 5.56 7.88 -9.36
CA VAL A 89 6.26 7.06 -8.36
C VAL A 89 5.27 6.28 -7.50
N ALA A 90 4.24 6.95 -6.96
CA ALA A 90 3.21 6.30 -6.17
C ALA A 90 2.44 5.25 -6.98
N GLY A 91 2.11 5.55 -8.24
CA GLY A 91 1.34 4.69 -9.13
C GLY A 91 2.11 3.43 -9.52
N VAL A 92 3.36 3.56 -9.93
CA VAL A 92 4.21 2.42 -10.31
C VAL A 92 4.45 1.52 -9.09
N THR A 93 4.81 2.09 -7.94
CA THR A 93 5.08 1.31 -6.73
C THR A 93 3.83 0.63 -6.17
N ALA A 94 2.68 1.31 -6.16
CA ALA A 94 1.40 0.72 -5.79
C ALA A 94 0.97 -0.39 -6.76
N ALA A 95 1.14 -0.20 -8.07
CA ALA A 95 0.82 -1.21 -9.08
C ALA A 95 1.69 -2.46 -8.96
N LEU A 96 3.00 -2.29 -8.75
CA LEU A 96 3.92 -3.41 -8.47
C LEU A 96 3.50 -4.18 -7.22
N ASN A 97 3.09 -3.48 -6.16
CA ASN A 97 2.57 -4.13 -4.95
C ASN A 97 1.25 -4.87 -5.20
N LEU A 98 0.32 -4.26 -5.93
CA LEU A 98 -0.99 -4.85 -6.20
C LEU A 98 -0.90 -6.10 -7.08
N VAL A 99 -0.10 -6.05 -8.15
CA VAL A 99 -0.10 -7.07 -9.21
C VAL A 99 1.03 -8.10 -9.03
N VAL A 100 2.18 -7.70 -8.49
CA VAL A 100 3.37 -8.55 -8.43
C VAL A 100 3.64 -9.03 -7.01
N PHE A 101 4.02 -8.12 -6.12
CA PHE A 101 4.59 -8.50 -4.82
C PHE A 101 3.55 -8.94 -3.80
N GLY A 102 2.37 -8.31 -3.77
CA GLY A 102 1.25 -8.69 -2.90
C GLY A 102 0.75 -10.12 -3.16
N PRO A 103 0.37 -10.47 -4.42
CA PRO A 103 -0.05 -11.82 -4.76
C PRO A 103 1.03 -12.87 -4.54
N ARG A 104 2.29 -12.57 -4.91
CA ARG A 104 3.43 -13.49 -4.68
C ARG A 104 3.65 -13.76 -3.19
N THR A 105 3.65 -12.72 -2.35
CA THR A 105 3.81 -12.87 -0.89
C THR A 105 2.70 -13.71 -0.29
N SER A 106 1.45 -13.46 -0.70
CA SER A 106 0.28 -14.23 -0.23
C SER A 106 0.35 -15.70 -0.64
N ARG A 107 0.77 -15.99 -1.88
CA ARG A 107 0.98 -17.37 -2.34
C ARG A 107 2.07 -18.07 -1.53
N ILE A 108 3.21 -17.42 -1.32
CA ILE A 108 4.32 -18.00 -0.53
C ILE A 108 3.89 -18.24 0.92
N MET A 109 3.11 -17.34 1.53
CA MET A 109 2.55 -17.54 2.86
C MET A 109 1.64 -18.78 2.95
N MET A 110 0.89 -19.10 1.89
CA MET A 110 0.06 -20.31 1.86
C MET A 110 0.92 -21.57 1.73
N VAL A 111 1.88 -21.57 0.81
CA VAL A 111 2.77 -22.72 0.57
C VAL A 111 3.62 -23.01 1.81
N ARG A 112 4.15 -21.97 2.49
CA ARG A 112 4.86 -22.13 3.77
C ARG A 112 4.00 -22.81 4.82
N LYS A 113 2.74 -22.40 4.98
CA LYS A 113 1.83 -23.03 5.95
C LYS A 113 1.58 -24.50 5.64
N TYR A 114 1.51 -24.87 4.37
CA TYR A 114 1.38 -26.27 3.97
C TYR A 114 2.67 -27.05 4.25
N GLN A 115 3.83 -26.50 3.91
CA GLN A 115 5.12 -27.13 4.18
C GLN A 115 5.38 -27.29 5.68
N GLU A 116 4.95 -26.35 6.53
CA GLU A 116 5.04 -26.47 8.00
C GLU A 116 4.33 -27.74 8.50
N LYS A 117 3.22 -28.17 7.86
CA LYS A 117 2.51 -29.41 8.21
C LYS A 117 3.21 -30.67 7.72
N ILE A 118 3.96 -30.59 6.63
CA ILE A 118 4.76 -31.72 6.11
C ILE A 118 5.97 -31.91 7.03
N ASP A 119 6.71 -30.84 7.30
CA ASP A 119 7.91 -30.88 8.15
C ASP A 119 7.56 -31.38 9.56
N ALA A 120 6.39 -31.00 10.10
CA ALA A 120 5.90 -31.46 11.41
C ALA A 120 5.57 -32.97 11.50
N GLN A 121 5.49 -33.70 10.39
CA GLN A 121 5.34 -35.16 10.39
C GLN A 121 6.69 -35.88 10.54
N THR A 122 7.80 -35.15 10.44
CA THR A 122 9.14 -35.71 10.60
C THR A 122 9.43 -35.91 12.08
N PRO A 123 9.86 -37.10 12.53
CA PRO A 123 10.08 -37.40 13.95
C PRO A 123 11.30 -36.68 14.57
N VAL A 124 11.98 -35.83 13.81
CA VAL A 124 13.11 -35.02 14.27
C VAL A 124 12.56 -33.68 14.77
N ASP A 125 12.68 -33.44 16.07
CA ASP A 125 12.24 -32.17 16.67
C ASP A 125 12.97 -30.98 16.05
N GLY A 126 12.22 -29.92 15.74
CA GLY A 126 12.74 -28.73 15.07
C GLY A 126 13.22 -28.94 13.64
N PHE A 127 12.87 -30.04 12.97
CA PHE A 127 13.25 -30.28 11.58
C PHE A 127 12.72 -29.17 10.66
N VAL A 128 13.61 -28.64 9.82
CA VAL A 128 13.28 -27.68 8.77
C VAL A 128 13.84 -28.20 7.46
N GLY A 129 12.95 -28.62 6.57
CA GLY A 129 13.32 -29.15 5.26
C GLY A 129 13.97 -28.08 4.38
N ASP A 130 14.75 -28.52 3.39
CA ASP A 130 15.39 -27.60 2.44
C ASP A 130 14.36 -26.81 1.60
N GLU A 131 13.18 -27.39 1.37
CA GLU A 131 12.05 -26.69 0.77
C GLU A 131 11.57 -25.52 1.64
N MET A 132 11.42 -25.73 2.95
CA MET A 132 11.06 -24.67 3.89
C MET A 132 12.10 -23.54 3.91
N LYS A 133 13.40 -23.87 3.87
CA LYS A 133 14.47 -22.85 3.78
C LYS A 133 14.34 -22.00 2.52
N LYS A 134 14.09 -22.63 1.36
CA LYS A 134 13.86 -21.92 0.08
C LYS A 134 12.64 -21.01 0.17
N LEU A 135 11.54 -21.51 0.73
CA LEU A 135 10.31 -20.74 0.92
C LEU A 135 10.50 -19.56 1.88
N ASN A 136 11.26 -19.72 2.97
CA ASN A 136 11.59 -18.65 3.91
C ASN A 136 12.41 -17.54 3.24
N ARG A 137 13.40 -17.90 2.42
CA ARG A 137 14.19 -16.93 1.63
C ARG A 137 13.32 -16.17 0.64
N ALA A 138 12.49 -16.89 -0.12
CA ALA A 138 11.57 -16.28 -1.08
C ALA A 138 10.55 -15.38 -0.39
N PHE A 139 10.01 -15.78 0.76
CA PHE A 139 9.10 -14.97 1.56
C PHE A 139 9.76 -13.69 2.05
N SER A 140 10.94 -13.80 2.67
CA SER A 140 11.67 -12.65 3.21
C SER A 140 11.92 -11.60 2.14
N TRP A 141 12.40 -12.03 0.96
CA TRP A 141 12.65 -11.12 -0.16
C TRP A 141 11.36 -10.46 -0.68
N ASN A 142 10.29 -11.24 -0.97
CA ASN A 142 9.04 -10.66 -1.48
C ASN A 142 8.37 -9.74 -0.46
N HIS A 143 8.39 -10.12 0.83
CA HIS A 143 7.84 -9.31 1.91
C HIS A 143 8.62 -8.01 2.07
N ALA A 144 9.95 -8.06 2.03
CA ALA A 144 10.79 -6.87 2.06
C ALA A 144 10.48 -5.93 0.89
N MET A 145 10.43 -6.44 -0.34
CA MET A 145 10.06 -5.63 -1.52
C MET A 145 8.68 -4.98 -1.35
N CYS A 146 7.71 -5.75 -0.86
CA CYS A 146 6.36 -5.25 -0.61
C CYS A 146 6.34 -4.06 0.38
N MET A 147 7.11 -4.16 1.47
CA MET A 147 7.25 -3.09 2.46
C MET A 147 7.93 -1.86 1.89
N HIS A 148 9.03 -2.02 1.15
CA HIS A 148 9.81 -0.91 0.59
C HIS A 148 9.01 -0.15 -0.45
N LEU A 149 8.38 -0.85 -1.40
CA LEU A 149 7.51 -0.24 -2.39
C LEU A 149 6.38 0.54 -1.73
N ASN A 150 5.76 -0.01 -0.69
CA ASN A 150 4.68 0.67 0.04
C ASN A 150 5.19 1.93 0.77
N LEU A 151 6.40 1.89 1.35
CA LEU A 151 7.01 3.05 1.99
C LEU A 151 7.35 4.15 0.96
N ILE A 152 7.82 3.77 -0.23
CA ILE A 152 8.03 4.71 -1.34
C ILE A 152 6.69 5.33 -1.78
N THR A 153 5.61 4.54 -1.88
CA THR A 153 4.28 5.07 -2.18
C THR A 153 3.83 6.09 -1.12
N ILE A 154 4.04 5.81 0.17
CA ILE A 154 3.74 6.73 1.27
C ILE A 154 4.55 8.01 1.15
N GLY A 155 5.86 7.91 0.90
CA GLY A 155 6.74 9.07 0.74
C GLY A 155 6.31 9.96 -0.43
N ALA A 156 5.96 9.36 -1.58
CA ALA A 156 5.46 10.10 -2.73
C ALA A 156 4.10 10.77 -2.45
N THR A 157 3.23 10.09 -1.70
CA THR A 157 1.92 10.63 -1.28
C THR A 157 2.09 11.81 -0.31
N LEU A 158 3.00 11.71 0.66
CA LEU A 158 3.34 12.80 1.58
C LEU A 158 3.95 13.99 0.85
N TRP A 159 4.86 13.74 -0.09
CA TRP A 159 5.44 14.81 -0.92
C TRP A 159 4.36 15.54 -1.71
N TYR A 160 3.42 14.80 -2.31
CA TYR A 160 2.28 15.39 -2.98
C TYR A 160 1.39 16.20 -2.03
N GLY A 161 1.17 15.71 -0.81
CA GLY A 161 0.49 16.50 0.24
C GLY A 161 1.16 17.81 0.55
N TRP A 162 2.50 17.81 0.61
CA TRP A 162 3.30 19.00 0.84
C TRP A 162 3.17 20.01 -0.30
N THR A 163 3.25 19.56 -1.56
CA THR A 163 3.04 20.43 -2.73
C THR A 163 1.62 20.95 -2.84
N LEU A 164 0.63 20.15 -2.44
CA LEU A 164 -0.77 20.57 -2.38
C LEU A 164 -0.97 21.64 -1.30
N ALA A 165 -0.43 21.43 -0.11
CA ALA A 165 -0.56 22.35 1.03
C ALA A 165 0.15 23.70 0.79
N SER A 166 1.31 23.71 0.14
CA SER A 166 2.05 24.95 -0.15
C SER A 166 1.33 25.89 -1.13
N ARG A 167 0.32 25.38 -1.84
CA ARG A 167 -0.51 26.16 -2.78
C ARG A 167 -1.83 26.65 -2.16
N LEU A 168 -2.13 26.25 -0.92
CA LEU A 168 -3.29 26.78 -0.21
C LEU A 168 -3.05 28.26 0.09
N ARG A 169 -3.96 29.11 -0.38
CA ARG A 169 -3.97 30.53 -0.04
C ARG A 169 -4.72 30.68 1.28
N PHE A 170 -4.03 31.15 2.31
CA PHE A 170 -4.59 31.40 3.64
C PHE A 170 -5.06 32.85 3.83
N ASP A 171 -4.87 33.69 2.82
CA ASP A 171 -5.29 35.08 2.87
C ASP A 171 -6.81 35.14 2.67
N ALA A 172 -7.52 35.31 3.78
CA ALA A 172 -8.89 35.78 3.78
C ALA A 172 -8.84 37.32 3.67
N GLU A 173 -9.27 37.85 2.53
CA GLU A 173 -9.73 39.25 2.47
C GLU A 173 -11.07 39.38 3.22
#